data_AF-A0AAN7UJB7-F1
#
_entry.id   AF-A0AAN7UJB7-F1
#
_cell.length_a   1.000
_cell.length_b   1.000
_cell.length_c   1.000
_cell.angle_alpha   90.00
_cell.angle_beta   90.00
_cell.angle_gamma   90.00
#
_symmetry.space_group_name_H-M   'P 1'
#
loop_
_entity.id
_entity.type
_entity.pdbx_description
1 polymer ?
#
loop_
_entity_poly.entity_id
_entity_poly.type
_entity_poly.pdbx_seq_one_letter_code
_entity_poly.pdbx_strand_id
1 'polypeptide(L)'
;MARNAGSLLDSTSAIKLRTNPLNMADYPVCCIAEMPLTVLNELLDQAHAGSEELVPNSQHELSIVEAAGDGSSRLPDKVTVPPLNDGFRPFIAGSLEGAAQNVGKAMYFAVLDHQSTTDDSAVLVHRRKDSPLATVRVTFKSVQSLLVSLSMATTGFEEISSIASSQGGIYGRTAETPRKGAPAPRMRLGGN
;
A
#
# COMPACT_ATOMS: atom_id res chain seq x y z
N MET A 1 -5.30 -44.08 60.96
CA MET A 1 -4.58 -42.94 60.35
C MET A 1 -4.84 -43.03 58.85
N ALA A 2 -5.85 -42.32 58.31
CA ALA A 2 -5.82 -40.91 57.88
C ALA A 2 -4.79 -40.70 56.75
N ARG A 3 -5.02 -40.06 55.60
CA ARG A 3 -6.09 -39.30 54.92
C ARG A 3 -5.55 -39.18 53.46
N ASN A 4 -6.35 -39.41 52.41
CA ASN A 4 -7.15 -38.43 51.67
C ASN A 4 -6.37 -37.59 50.61
N ALA A 5 -7.12 -37.20 49.57
CA ALA A 5 -6.80 -36.34 48.42
C ALA A 5 -6.03 -37.04 47.27
N GLY A 6 -6.56 -37.21 46.05
CA GLY A 6 -7.55 -36.41 45.34
C GLY A 6 -6.81 -35.50 44.35
N SER A 7 -6.86 -35.85 43.06
CA SER A 7 -6.49 -34.96 41.94
C SER A 7 -7.50 -35.18 40.83
N LEU A 8 -8.64 -34.51 41.00
CA LEU A 8 -9.60 -34.15 39.97
C LEU A 8 -9.15 -32.78 39.40
N LEU A 9 -9.54 -32.49 38.14
CA LEU A 9 -9.36 -31.21 37.41
C LEU A 9 -7.96 -31.05 36.78
N ASP A 10 -7.78 -30.55 35.55
CA ASP A 10 -8.65 -29.66 34.80
C ASP A 10 -8.42 -29.80 33.29
N SER A 11 -9.50 -29.56 32.55
CA SER A 11 -9.51 -29.35 31.12
C SER A 11 -8.88 -28.00 30.83
N THR A 12 -7.83 -27.90 30.01
CA THR A 12 -7.73 -26.72 29.15
C THR A 12 -6.86 -26.98 27.93
N SER A 13 -7.54 -26.98 26.80
CA SER A 13 -7.08 -26.50 25.51
C SER A 13 -5.78 -25.68 25.55
N ALA A 14 -4.65 -26.34 25.29
CA ALA A 14 -3.54 -25.65 24.64
C ALA A 14 -3.76 -25.82 23.14
N ILE A 15 -4.73 -25.06 22.60
CA ILE A 15 -4.64 -24.62 21.22
C ILE A 15 -3.29 -23.95 21.16
N LYS A 16 -2.31 -24.65 20.61
CA LYS A 16 -1.06 -24.08 20.17
C LYS A 16 -1.48 -23.13 19.07
N LEU A 17 -1.87 -21.93 19.47
CA LEU A 17 -1.92 -20.77 18.61
C LEU A 17 -0.56 -20.82 17.95
N ARG A 18 -0.56 -21.28 16.70
CA ARG A 18 0.47 -20.87 15.77
C ARG A 18 0.34 -19.36 15.80
N THR A 19 1.09 -18.74 16.68
CA THR A 19 1.71 -17.45 16.40
C THR A 19 2.46 -17.68 15.10
N ASN A 20 1.73 -17.58 13.98
CA ASN A 20 2.29 -16.90 12.84
C ASN A 20 2.80 -15.60 13.45
N PRO A 21 4.10 -15.31 13.42
CA PRO A 21 4.49 -13.92 13.49
C PRO A 21 3.75 -13.28 12.30
N LEU A 22 2.67 -12.56 12.58
CA LEU A 22 2.25 -11.47 11.73
C LEU A 22 3.47 -10.55 11.72
N ASN A 23 4.35 -10.74 10.75
CA ASN A 23 5.44 -9.80 10.52
C ASN A 23 4.74 -8.46 10.29
N MET A 24 5.00 -7.55 11.21
CA MET A 24 4.37 -6.23 11.31
C MET A 24 4.49 -5.52 9.96
N ALA A 25 3.37 -5.02 9.45
CA ALA A 25 3.13 -4.44 8.13
C ALA A 25 4.37 -4.10 7.28
N ASP A 26 4.60 -4.88 6.22
CA ASP A 26 5.59 -4.60 5.17
C ASP A 26 4.85 -4.48 3.83
N TYR A 27 4.26 -3.31 3.55
CA TYR A 27 3.69 -3.06 2.22
C TYR A 27 4.82 -2.80 1.22
N PRO A 28 5.07 -3.71 0.26
CA PRO A 28 6.26 -3.59 -0.55
C PRO A 28 6.14 -2.41 -1.51
N VAL A 29 7.27 -1.74 -1.74
CA VAL A 29 7.45 -0.75 -2.79
C VAL A 29 8.58 -1.24 -3.69
N CYS A 30 8.32 -1.39 -4.98
CA CYS A 30 9.32 -1.82 -5.94
C CYS A 30 9.58 -0.73 -6.98
N CYS A 31 10.84 -0.55 -7.39
CA CYS A 31 11.17 0.35 -8.49
C CYS A 31 11.17 -0.44 -9.80
N ILE A 32 10.58 0.10 -10.86
CA ILE A 32 10.73 -0.42 -12.24
C ILE A 32 11.59 0.48 -13.11
N ALA A 33 11.97 1.64 -12.58
CA ALA A 33 12.92 2.57 -13.17
C ALA A 33 13.90 3.07 -12.09
N GLU A 34 15.03 3.64 -12.51
CA GLU A 34 16.00 4.29 -11.63
C GLU A 34 15.35 5.43 -10.84
N MET A 35 15.37 5.33 -9.51
CA MET A 35 14.77 6.33 -8.60
C MET A 35 15.86 7.07 -7.82
N PRO A 36 15.91 8.42 -7.91
CA PRO A 36 16.73 9.23 -7.03
C PRO A 36 16.36 8.99 -5.55
N LEU A 37 17.34 9.04 -4.64
CA LEU A 37 17.07 8.92 -3.20
C LEU A 37 16.11 10.00 -2.70
N THR A 38 16.09 11.18 -3.31
CA THR A 38 15.14 12.25 -2.98
C THR A 38 13.70 11.80 -3.18
N VAL A 39 13.39 11.17 -4.32
CA VAL A 39 12.05 10.65 -4.64
C VAL A 39 11.65 9.52 -3.70
N LEU A 40 12.59 8.65 -3.33
CA LEU A 40 12.32 7.57 -2.37
C LEU A 40 12.03 8.12 -0.97
N ASN A 41 12.80 9.10 -0.50
CA ASN A 41 12.54 9.77 0.77
C ASN A 41 11.19 10.52 0.73
N GLU A 42 10.90 11.25 -0.35
CA GLU A 42 9.63 11.95 -0.53
C GLU A 42 8.44 11.00 -0.51
N LEU A 43 8.52 9.83 -1.15
CA LEU A 43 7.50 8.80 -1.04
C LEU A 43 7.28 8.40 0.42
N LEU A 44 8.35 8.03 1.14
CA LEU A 44 8.26 7.53 2.51
C LEU A 44 7.70 8.59 3.46
N ASP A 45 8.17 9.83 3.34
CA ASP A 45 7.74 10.96 4.18
C ASP A 45 6.29 11.34 3.87
N GLN A 46 5.92 11.51 2.60
CA GLN A 46 4.56 11.92 2.23
C GLN A 46 3.54 10.82 2.54
N ALA A 47 3.86 9.56 2.25
CA ALA A 47 2.96 8.44 2.53
C ALA A 47 2.69 8.30 4.05
N HIS A 48 3.74 8.45 4.86
CA HIS A 48 3.59 8.46 6.31
C HIS A 48 2.80 9.68 6.79
N ALA A 49 3.11 10.89 6.32
CA ALA A 49 2.36 12.10 6.68
C ALA A 49 0.88 12.00 6.28
N GLY A 50 0.56 11.45 5.11
CA GLY A 50 -0.82 11.21 4.69
C GLY A 50 -1.54 10.16 5.52
N SER A 51 -0.82 9.17 6.04
CA SER A 51 -1.35 8.21 7.02
C SER A 51 -1.61 8.87 8.38
N GLU A 52 -0.67 9.67 8.88
CA GLU A 52 -0.79 10.41 10.16
C GLU A 52 -2.00 11.35 10.19
N GLU A 53 -2.30 12.01 9.07
CA GLU A 53 -3.47 12.89 8.96
C GLU A 53 -4.80 12.15 9.18
N LEU A 54 -4.86 10.85 8.87
CA LEU A 54 -6.06 10.03 9.01
C LEU A 54 -6.06 9.26 10.34
N VAL A 55 -4.89 8.77 10.77
CA VAL A 55 -4.70 7.98 11.98
C VAL A 55 -3.50 8.53 12.73
N PRO A 56 -3.71 9.36 13.77
CA PRO A 56 -2.60 9.95 14.53
C PRO A 56 -1.70 8.89 15.19
N ASN A 57 -0.39 9.08 15.10
CA ASN A 57 0.65 8.16 15.61
C ASN A 57 0.72 6.79 14.89
N SER A 58 0.17 6.70 13.68
CA SER A 58 0.52 5.65 12.73
C SER A 58 2.05 5.54 12.55
N GLN A 59 2.50 4.35 12.19
CA GLN A 59 3.93 4.09 11.99
C GLN A 59 4.25 4.10 10.48
N HIS A 60 5.52 4.10 10.11
CA HIS A 60 5.91 3.74 8.75
C HIS A 60 5.59 2.27 8.50
N GLU A 61 4.99 1.97 7.35
CA GLU A 61 4.59 0.60 6.98
C GLU A 61 5.05 0.20 5.56
N LEU A 62 5.82 1.06 4.89
CA LEU A 62 6.35 0.81 3.55
C LEU A 62 7.74 0.19 3.61
N SER A 63 7.97 -0.81 2.76
CA SER A 63 9.27 -1.50 2.67
C SER A 63 9.74 -1.49 1.22
N ILE A 64 10.79 -0.73 0.92
CA ILE A 64 11.36 -0.62 -0.43
C ILE A 64 12.20 -1.88 -0.69
N VAL A 65 11.91 -2.59 -1.79
CA VAL A 65 12.70 -3.75 -2.22
C VAL A 65 14.12 -3.30 -2.54
N GLU A 66 15.10 -3.94 -1.93
CA GLU A 66 16.53 -3.61 -2.05
C GLU A 66 17.24 -4.55 -3.02
N ALA A 67 18.26 -4.03 -3.68
CA ALA A 67 19.22 -4.85 -4.43
C ALA A 67 20.21 -5.49 -3.46
N ALA A 68 20.37 -6.81 -3.55
CA ALA A 68 21.44 -7.53 -2.87
C ALA A 68 22.78 -7.35 -3.60
N GLY A 69 23.89 -7.68 -2.93
CA GLY A 69 25.24 -7.52 -3.50
C GLY A 69 25.52 -8.38 -4.74
N ASP A 70 24.71 -9.42 -4.97
CA ASP A 70 24.75 -10.27 -6.17
C ASP A 70 23.78 -9.81 -7.28
N GLY A 71 23.10 -8.68 -7.08
CA GLY A 71 22.10 -8.13 -8.00
C GLY A 71 20.71 -8.76 -7.89
N SER A 72 20.50 -9.73 -6.99
CA SER A 72 19.17 -10.27 -6.71
C SER A 72 18.33 -9.27 -5.92
N SER A 73 17.01 -9.48 -5.89
CA SER A 73 16.12 -8.68 -5.05
C SER A 73 16.07 -9.23 -3.63
N ARG A 74 15.89 -8.32 -2.68
CA ARG A 74 15.61 -8.67 -1.28
C ARG A 74 14.50 -7.77 -0.77
N LEU A 75 13.38 -8.38 -0.36
CA LEU A 75 12.41 -7.68 0.48
C LEU A 75 13.00 -7.56 1.88
N PRO A 76 13.16 -6.35 2.44
CA PRO A 76 13.69 -6.18 3.79
C PRO A 76 12.79 -6.83 4.84
N ASP A 77 13.38 -7.31 5.94
CA ASP A 77 12.64 -7.85 7.10
C ASP A 77 11.98 -6.75 7.95
N LYS A 78 12.21 -5.47 7.59
CA LYS A 78 11.77 -4.28 8.32
C LYS A 78 11.33 -3.20 7.36
N VAL A 79 10.39 -2.38 7.81
CA VAL A 79 9.98 -1.14 7.16
C VAL A 79 11.17 -0.23 6.85
N THR A 80 11.09 0.43 5.71
CA THR A 80 12.09 1.39 5.26
C THR A 80 11.77 2.76 5.84
N VAL A 81 12.70 3.30 6.63
CA VAL A 81 12.52 4.58 7.34
C VAL A 81 13.47 5.63 6.79
N PRO A 82 12.99 6.82 6.41
CA PRO A 82 13.84 7.93 5.96
C PRO A 82 14.61 8.57 7.14
N PRO A 83 15.73 9.27 6.88
CA PRO A 83 16.35 9.49 5.58
C PRO A 83 17.19 8.29 5.10
N LEU A 84 17.03 7.94 3.83
CA LEU A 84 17.88 6.97 3.14
C LEU A 84 19.29 7.54 2.94
N ASN A 85 20.31 6.71 3.19
CA ASN A 85 21.70 7.08 2.98
C ASN A 85 22.18 6.79 1.56
N ASP A 86 23.32 7.36 1.16
CA ASP A 86 23.94 7.20 -0.17
C ASP A 86 24.31 5.75 -0.52
N GLY A 87 24.37 4.85 0.47
CA GLY A 87 24.58 3.42 0.29
C GLY A 87 23.31 2.64 0.00
N PHE A 88 22.13 3.25 0.13
CA PHE A 88 20.85 2.60 -0.18
C PHE A 88 20.76 2.30 -1.68
N ARG A 89 20.29 1.10 -2.02
CA ARG A 89 20.19 0.62 -3.40
C ARG A 89 18.83 -0.05 -3.60
N PRO A 90 17.85 0.64 -4.22
CA PRO A 90 16.59 0.00 -4.57
C PRO A 90 16.82 -1.08 -5.63
N PHE A 91 16.08 -2.17 -5.55
CA PHE A 91 16.01 -3.13 -6.65
C PHE A 91 15.15 -2.59 -7.79
N ILE A 92 15.62 -2.78 -9.03
CA ILE A 92 14.95 -2.29 -10.23
C ILE A 92 14.45 -3.49 -11.03
N ALA A 93 13.13 -3.69 -11.01
CA ALA A 93 12.51 -4.87 -11.59
C ALA A 93 12.24 -4.78 -13.09
N GLY A 94 12.34 -3.59 -13.69
CA GLY A 94 12.15 -3.32 -15.13
C GLY A 94 10.71 -3.42 -15.65
N SER A 95 9.81 -4.12 -14.98
CA SER A 95 8.37 -4.18 -15.32
C SER A 95 7.48 -4.43 -14.11
N LEU A 96 6.17 -4.25 -14.27
CA LEU A 96 5.17 -4.55 -13.23
C LEU A 96 5.15 -6.04 -12.88
N GLU A 97 5.28 -6.92 -13.87
CA GLU A 97 5.37 -8.36 -13.68
C GLU A 97 6.66 -8.74 -12.95
N GLY A 98 7.77 -8.10 -13.30
CA GLY A 98 9.03 -8.22 -12.57
C GLY A 98 8.85 -7.80 -11.12
N ALA A 99 8.23 -6.65 -10.86
CA ALA A 99 7.96 -6.19 -9.49
C ALA A 99 7.10 -7.21 -8.73
N ALA A 100 6.03 -7.72 -9.35
CA ALA A 100 5.14 -8.72 -8.75
C ALA A 100 5.85 -10.04 -8.38
N GLN A 101 6.92 -10.42 -9.08
CA GLN A 101 7.76 -11.58 -8.76
C GLN A 101 8.68 -11.33 -7.56
N ASN A 102 9.08 -10.08 -7.33
CA ASN A 102 10.07 -9.70 -6.32
C ASN A 102 9.47 -9.20 -4.99
N VAL A 103 8.15 -8.94 -4.94
CA VAL A 103 7.42 -8.56 -3.71
C VAL A 103 6.83 -9.75 -2.93
N GLY A 104 7.33 -10.96 -3.20
CA GLY A 104 6.93 -12.17 -2.48
C GLY A 104 5.43 -12.50 -2.61
N LYS A 105 4.74 -12.69 -1.48
CA LYS A 105 3.31 -13.07 -1.42
C LYS A 105 2.33 -11.89 -1.26
N ALA A 106 2.81 -10.65 -1.34
CA ALA A 106 1.96 -9.46 -1.23
C ALA A 106 0.86 -9.44 -2.31
N MET A 107 -0.40 -9.24 -1.90
CA MET A 107 -1.53 -9.06 -2.84
C MET A 107 -1.63 -7.61 -3.32
N TYR A 108 -1.18 -6.67 -2.49
CA TYR A 108 -1.13 -5.24 -2.77
C TYR A 108 0.29 -4.74 -2.53
N PHE A 109 0.78 -3.91 -3.44
CA PHE A 109 2.11 -3.28 -3.34
C PHE A 109 2.12 -2.00 -4.18
N ALA A 110 3.12 -1.14 -3.97
CA ALA A 110 3.35 0.04 -4.79
C ALA A 110 4.52 -0.16 -5.75
N VAL A 111 4.47 0.54 -6.87
CA VAL A 111 5.53 0.59 -7.87
C VAL A 111 5.89 2.04 -8.18
N LEU A 112 7.19 2.32 -8.22
CA LEU A 112 7.76 3.56 -8.72
C LEU A 112 8.30 3.36 -10.13
N ASP A 113 7.90 4.25 -11.03
CA ASP A 113 8.29 4.29 -12.43
C ASP A 113 8.76 5.68 -12.83
N HIS A 114 9.09 5.89 -14.12
CA HIS A 114 9.61 7.18 -14.57
C HIS A 114 8.69 8.38 -14.28
N GLN A 115 7.37 8.20 -14.28
CA GLN A 115 6.44 9.29 -13.97
C GLN A 115 6.53 9.72 -12.50
N SER A 116 6.92 8.78 -11.63
CA SER A 116 7.06 9.01 -10.18
C SER A 116 8.10 10.08 -9.83
N THR A 117 9.05 10.36 -10.73
CA THR A 117 10.06 11.42 -10.52
C THR A 117 9.58 12.82 -10.91
N THR A 118 8.37 12.92 -11.48
CA THR A 118 7.85 14.17 -12.06
C THR A 118 6.61 14.72 -11.37
N ASP A 119 5.79 13.87 -10.76
CA ASP A 119 4.45 14.24 -10.32
C ASP A 119 4.03 13.64 -8.98
N ASP A 120 5.02 13.20 -8.20
CA ASP A 120 4.90 12.67 -6.84
C ASP A 120 3.79 11.62 -6.71
N SER A 121 3.77 10.69 -7.66
CA SER A 121 2.76 9.64 -7.73
C SER A 121 3.38 8.26 -7.93
N ALA A 122 2.75 7.25 -7.35
CA ALA A 122 3.13 5.85 -7.48
C ALA A 122 2.00 5.05 -8.11
N VAL A 123 2.32 3.86 -8.62
CA VAL A 123 1.33 2.90 -9.10
C VAL A 123 1.01 1.91 -7.98
N LEU A 124 -0.20 1.92 -7.45
CA LEU A 124 -0.68 0.81 -6.64
C LEU A 124 -1.03 -0.36 -7.56
N VAL A 125 -0.61 -1.55 -7.15
CA VAL A 125 -0.82 -2.79 -7.87
C VAL A 125 -1.61 -3.76 -7.00
N HIS A 126 -2.61 -4.39 -7.60
CA HIS A 126 -3.33 -5.52 -7.03
C HIS A 126 -3.04 -6.77 -7.85
N ARG A 127 -2.35 -7.72 -7.22
CA ARG A 127 -2.12 -9.05 -7.76
C ARG A 127 -3.29 -9.96 -7.40
N ARG A 128 -4.10 -10.27 -8.40
CA ARG A 128 -5.18 -11.27 -8.31
C ARG A 128 -4.63 -12.62 -8.77
N LYS A 129 -5.06 -13.69 -8.09
CA LYS A 129 -4.68 -15.06 -8.50
C LYS A 129 -5.21 -15.32 -9.91
N ASP A 130 -4.36 -15.84 -10.80
CA ASP A 130 -4.71 -16.25 -12.16
C ASP A 130 -5.35 -15.12 -13.01
N SER A 131 -5.00 -13.86 -12.73
CA SER A 131 -5.51 -12.69 -13.45
C SER A 131 -4.38 -11.67 -13.72
N PRO A 132 -4.53 -10.82 -14.75
CA PRO A 132 -3.61 -9.71 -14.95
C PRO A 132 -3.52 -8.79 -13.73
N LEU A 133 -2.38 -8.13 -13.58
CA LEU A 133 -2.20 -7.12 -12.53
C LEU A 133 -3.18 -5.97 -12.77
N ALA A 134 -3.96 -5.64 -11.75
CA ALA A 134 -4.77 -4.43 -11.76
C ALA A 134 -3.94 -3.28 -11.18
N THR A 135 -4.02 -2.10 -11.80
CA THR A 135 -3.22 -0.94 -11.39
C THR A 135 -4.07 0.31 -11.24
N VAL A 136 -3.64 1.20 -10.35
CA VAL A 136 -4.18 2.55 -10.22
C VAL A 136 -3.05 3.48 -9.78
N ARG A 137 -2.94 4.65 -10.41
CA ARG A 137 -1.95 5.66 -10.01
C ARG A 137 -2.52 6.49 -8.87
N VAL A 138 -1.70 6.75 -7.86
CA VAL A 138 -2.07 7.46 -6.64
C VAL A 138 -0.96 8.44 -6.27
N THR A 139 -1.30 9.54 -5.60
CA THR A 139 -0.30 10.44 -5.01
C THR A 139 0.54 9.71 -3.94
N PHE A 140 1.80 10.07 -3.76
CA PHE A 140 2.67 9.53 -2.70
C PHE A 140 1.98 9.60 -1.33
N LYS A 141 1.35 10.74 -1.03
CA LYS A 141 0.58 10.96 0.19
C LYS A 141 -0.49 9.89 0.47
N SER A 142 -1.07 9.29 -0.56
CA SER A 142 -2.14 8.30 -0.41
C SER A 142 -1.63 6.85 -0.34
N VAL A 143 -0.35 6.59 -0.60
CA VAL A 143 0.16 5.21 -0.81
C VAL A 143 -0.04 4.34 0.43
N GLN A 144 0.45 4.78 1.59
CA GLN A 144 0.41 3.96 2.81
C GLN A 144 -1.03 3.71 3.25
N SER A 145 -1.83 4.77 3.40
CA SER A 145 -3.21 4.65 3.90
C SER A 145 -4.09 3.78 2.99
N LEU A 146 -3.90 3.82 1.67
CA LEU A 146 -4.62 2.96 0.74
C LEU A 146 -4.15 1.49 0.82
N LEU A 147 -2.85 1.22 0.92
CA LEU A 147 -2.34 -0.13 1.07
C LEU A 147 -2.83 -0.78 2.37
N VAL A 148 -2.85 -0.01 3.46
CA VAL A 148 -3.46 -0.41 4.74
C VAL A 148 -4.94 -0.72 4.56
N SER A 149 -5.71 0.21 3.99
CA SER A 149 -7.15 0.06 3.82
C SER A 149 -7.51 -1.15 2.95
N LEU A 150 -6.75 -1.39 1.88
CA LEU A 150 -6.91 -2.56 1.01
C LEU A 150 -6.61 -3.87 1.74
N SER A 151 -5.58 -3.91 2.59
CA SER A 151 -5.23 -5.09 3.37
C SER A 151 -6.27 -5.42 4.45
N MET A 152 -6.89 -4.38 5.02
CA MET A 152 -7.96 -4.49 6.01
C MET A 152 -9.34 -4.70 5.38
N ALA A 153 -9.42 -4.72 4.04
CA ALA A 153 -10.66 -4.80 3.27
C ALA A 153 -11.70 -3.71 3.63
N THR A 154 -11.24 -2.53 4.03
CA THR A 154 -12.10 -1.38 4.35
C THR A 154 -12.39 -0.52 3.11
N THR A 155 -11.62 -0.69 2.04
CA THR A 155 -11.82 -0.03 0.74
C THR A 155 -11.52 -1.02 -0.38
N GLY A 156 -12.27 -0.94 -1.48
CA GLY A 156 -12.07 -1.80 -2.65
C GLY A 156 -11.11 -1.19 -3.67
N PHE A 157 -10.28 -2.02 -4.32
CA PHE A 157 -9.38 -1.54 -5.39
C PHE A 157 -10.15 -0.89 -6.55
N GLU A 158 -11.32 -1.43 -6.91
CA GLU A 158 -12.18 -0.89 -7.96
C GLU A 158 -12.78 0.48 -7.60
N GLU A 159 -13.04 0.72 -6.31
CA GLU A 159 -13.48 2.02 -5.80
C GLU A 159 -12.37 3.06 -5.96
N ILE A 160 -11.13 2.71 -5.58
CA ILE A 160 -9.96 3.57 -5.76
C ILE A 160 -9.75 3.90 -7.26
N SER A 161 -9.82 2.89 -8.13
CA SER A 161 -9.71 3.09 -9.58
C SER A 161 -10.81 3.99 -10.16
N SER A 162 -12.05 3.83 -9.67
CA SER A 162 -13.19 4.67 -10.08
C SER A 162 -12.98 6.13 -9.66
N ILE A 163 -12.55 6.36 -8.43
CA ILE A 163 -12.27 7.70 -7.90
C ILE A 163 -11.12 8.34 -8.70
N ALA A 164 -10.01 7.63 -8.89
CA ALA A 164 -8.88 8.12 -9.69
C ALA A 164 -9.33 8.54 -11.10
N SER A 165 -10.14 7.71 -11.76
CA SER A 165 -10.69 8.00 -13.09
C SER A 165 -11.54 9.28 -13.11
N SER A 166 -12.29 9.54 -12.03
CA SER A 166 -13.07 10.78 -11.87
C SER A 166 -12.21 12.03 -11.56
N GLN A 167 -10.97 11.84 -11.10
CA GLN A 167 -10.04 12.89 -10.65
C GLN A 167 -8.89 13.16 -11.64
N GLY A 168 -9.05 12.77 -12.91
CA GLY A 168 -8.00 12.98 -13.92
C GLY A 168 -6.93 11.89 -13.95
N GLY A 169 -7.23 10.71 -13.41
CA GLY A 169 -6.42 9.50 -13.53
C GLY A 169 -5.50 9.20 -12.34
N ILE A 170 -5.45 10.06 -11.33
CA ILE A 170 -4.59 9.89 -10.14
C ILE A 170 -5.39 10.09 -8.87
N TYR A 171 -5.46 9.06 -8.03
CA TYR A 171 -6.16 9.13 -6.75
C TYR A 171 -5.46 10.10 -5.78
N GLY A 172 -6.26 10.89 -5.06
CA GLY A 172 -5.76 11.79 -4.03
C GLY A 172 -5.16 13.08 -4.61
N ARG A 173 -5.18 13.24 -5.94
CA ARG A 173 -4.93 14.53 -6.57
C ARG A 173 -6.23 15.33 -6.53
N THR A 174 -6.17 16.54 -6.01
CA THR A 174 -7.31 17.45 -6.06
C THR A 174 -7.64 17.72 -7.53
N ALA A 175 -8.87 17.42 -7.94
CA ALA A 175 -9.30 17.73 -9.30
C ALA A 175 -9.16 19.23 -9.58
N GLU A 176 -8.64 19.60 -10.76
CA GLU A 176 -8.66 20.98 -11.22
C GLU A 176 -10.11 21.46 -11.34
N THR A 177 -10.55 22.20 -10.33
CA THR A 177 -11.89 22.78 -10.13
C THR A 177 -13.06 21.77 -10.15
N PRO A 178 -14.02 21.88 -9.21
CA PRO A 178 -15.29 21.19 -9.35
C PRO A 178 -15.93 21.61 -10.69
N ARG A 179 -16.23 20.65 -11.57
CA ARG A 179 -17.13 20.92 -12.70
C ARG A 179 -18.46 21.37 -12.11
N LYS A 180 -18.69 22.68 -12.13
CA LYS A 180 -19.94 23.30 -11.69
C LYS A 180 -21.07 22.58 -12.45
N GLY A 181 -21.90 21.85 -11.71
CA GLY A 181 -23.03 21.15 -12.30
C GLY A 181 -23.86 22.13 -13.14
N ALA A 182 -24.21 21.72 -14.36
CA ALA A 182 -25.12 22.50 -15.17
C ALA A 182 -26.44 22.70 -14.40
N PRO A 183 -27.11 23.86 -14.55
CA PRO A 183 -28.40 24.08 -13.91
C PRO A 183 -29.34 22.91 -14.19
N ALA A 184 -29.99 22.39 -13.15
CA ALA A 184 -30.97 21.32 -13.30
C ALA A 184 -32.01 21.74 -14.37
N PRO A 185 -32.38 20.84 -15.30
CA PRO A 185 -33.41 21.13 -16.30
C PRO A 185 -34.69 21.61 -15.62
N ARG A 186 -35.23 22.76 -16.05
CA ARG A 186 -36.47 23.29 -15.50
C ARG A 186 -37.61 22.32 -15.82
N MET A 187 -38.25 21.81 -14.78
CA MET A 187 -39.47 21.01 -14.88
C MET A 187 -40.56 21.87 -15.53
N ARG A 188 -40.96 21.53 -16.77
CA ARG A 188 -42.17 22.11 -17.38
C ARG A 188 -43.36 21.35 -16.82
N LEU A 189 -44.03 21.94 -15.83
CA LEU A 189 -45.41 21.58 -15.53
C LEU A 189 -46.26 21.99 -16.73
N GLY A 190 -46.85 21.00 -17.40
CA GLY A 190 -47.79 21.22 -18.50
C GLY A 190 -48.95 22.08 -18.03
N GLY A 191 -49.14 23.22 -18.68
CA GLY A 191 -50.36 24.00 -18.61
C GLY A 191 -51.30 23.53 -19.72
N ASN A 192 -52.52 23.18 -19.32
CA ASN A 192 -53.66 22.86 -20.18
C ASN A 192 -53.93 23.93 -21.25
#